data_AF-A0A1A6HG93-F1
#
_entry.id   AF-A0A1A6HG93-F1
#
_cell.length_a   1.000
_cell.length_b   1.000
_cell.length_c   1.000
_cell.angle_alpha   90.00
_cell.angle_beta   90.00
_cell.angle_gamma   90.00
#
_symmetry.space_group_name_H-M   'P 1'
#
loop_
_entity.id
_entity.type
_entity.pdbx_description
1 polymer ?
#
loop_
_entity_poly.entity_id
_entity_poly.type
_entity_poly.pdbx_seq_one_letter_code
_entity_poly.pdbx_strand_id
1 'polypeptide(L)'
;SYLHCQWASVEDLEKDKRIQQKIKRFKSKQGQNKFLSEIEDDLFNPDYVEVDRIMDFARSTDDRGEPVTHYLVKWCSLPYEDSTWELRQNIDQAKIEEFEKLMSREPETERVERPPADDWKKSESSREYRNNNKLREYQLE
;
A
#
# COMPACT_ATOMS: atom_id res chain seq x y z
N SER A 1 9.36 -4.81 3.56
CA SER A 1 8.03 -4.50 4.10
C SER A 1 7.88 -5.06 5.51
N TYR A 2 6.93 -4.53 6.30
CA TYR A 2 6.48 -5.09 7.56
C TYR A 2 5.84 -6.48 7.42
N LEU A 3 5.52 -6.90 6.20
CA LEU A 3 4.97 -8.22 5.87
C LEU A 3 5.90 -9.39 6.31
N HIS A 4 7.21 -9.16 6.31
CA HIS A 4 8.23 -10.19 6.57
C HIS A 4 8.79 -10.13 8.00
N CYS A 5 8.07 -9.47 8.92
CA CYS A 5 8.45 -9.44 10.32
C CYS A 5 8.37 -10.85 10.92
N GLN A 6 9.43 -11.23 11.67
CA GLN A 6 9.53 -12.53 12.30
C GLN A 6 9.94 -12.39 13.76
N TRP A 7 9.52 -13.35 14.59
CA TRP A 7 10.00 -13.50 15.95
C TRP A 7 11.44 -14.03 15.93
N ALA A 8 12.32 -13.37 16.67
CA ALA A 8 13.72 -13.78 16.79
C ALA A 8 14.12 -13.80 18.27
N SER A 9 14.97 -14.76 18.63
CA SER A 9 15.55 -14.83 19.97
C SER A 9 16.56 -13.69 20.19
N VAL A 10 16.88 -13.40 21.45
CA VAL A 10 17.94 -12.42 21.77
C VAL A 10 19.29 -12.88 21.20
N GLU A 11 19.57 -14.18 21.26
CA GLU A 11 20.81 -14.78 20.73
C GLU A 11 20.93 -14.59 19.21
N ASP A 12 19.82 -14.69 18.48
CA ASP A 12 19.80 -14.44 17.04
C ASP A 12 19.95 -12.95 16.72
N LEU A 13 19.29 -12.08 17.49
CA LEU A 13 19.39 -10.64 17.31
C LEU A 13 20.80 -10.13 17.61
N GLU A 14 21.48 -10.65 18.64
CA GLU A 14 22.82 -10.21 19.04
C GLU A 14 23.90 -10.46 17.96
N LYS A 15 23.64 -11.35 16.99
CA LYS A 15 24.50 -11.54 15.80
C LYS A 15 24.58 -10.26 14.96
N ASP A 16 23.53 -9.43 14.94
CA ASP A 16 23.52 -8.15 14.23
C ASP A 16 23.97 -7.01 15.17
N LYS A 17 25.18 -6.50 14.95
CA LYS A 17 25.73 -5.39 15.75
C LYS A 17 24.88 -4.12 15.70
N ARG A 18 24.04 -3.94 14.66
CA ARG A 18 23.16 -2.77 14.52
C ARG A 18 21.98 -2.78 15.50
N ILE A 19 21.57 -3.95 16.00
CA ILE A 19 20.40 -4.08 16.89
C ILE A 19 20.74 -3.85 18.37
N GLN A 20 22.02 -3.95 18.76
CA GLN A 20 22.44 -3.92 20.16
C GLN A 20 21.92 -2.68 20.92
N GLN A 21 21.96 -1.50 20.29
CA GLN A 21 21.42 -0.28 20.89
C GLN A 21 19.89 -0.32 21.03
N LYS A 22 19.17 -0.92 20.08
CA LYS A 22 17.72 -1.10 20.16
C LYS A 22 17.34 -2.04 21.31
N ILE A 23 18.05 -3.16 21.47
CA ILE A 23 17.86 -4.08 22.60
C ILE A 23 18.13 -3.37 23.93
N LYS A 24 19.22 -2.60 24.02
CA LYS A 24 19.56 -1.84 25.23
C LYS A 24 18.46 -0.83 25.60
N ARG A 25 17.93 -0.09 24.62
CA ARG A 25 16.81 0.84 24.81
C ARG A 25 15.54 0.12 25.25
N PHE A 26 15.21 -1.02 24.62
CA PHE A 26 14.06 -1.85 25.00
C PHE A 26 14.14 -2.33 26.46
N LYS A 27 15.28 -2.92 26.87
CA LYS A 27 15.51 -3.35 28.25
C LYS A 27 15.44 -2.19 29.26
N SER A 28 15.95 -1.01 28.88
CA SER A 28 15.85 0.19 29.71
C SER A 28 14.42 0.69 29.88
N LYS A 29 13.58 0.62 28.83
CA LYS A 29 12.15 1.00 28.89
C LYS A 29 11.37 0.02 29.78
N GLN A 30 11.68 -1.27 29.72
CA GLN A 30 11.06 -2.30 30.57
C GLN A 30 11.36 -2.13 32.07
N GLY A 31 12.47 -1.49 32.43
CA GLY A 31 12.83 -1.19 33.83
C GLY A 31 12.13 0.05 34.42
N GLN A 32 11.39 0.82 33.61
CA GLN A 32 10.57 1.94 34.08
C GLN A 32 9.17 1.45 34.49
N ASN A 33 8.34 2.32 35.09
CA ASN A 33 7.01 1.96 35.58
C ASN A 33 6.18 1.30 34.46
N LYS A 34 5.91 -0.01 34.62
CA LYS A 34 5.23 -0.85 33.63
C LYS A 34 3.88 -0.27 33.15
N PHE A 35 3.17 0.40 34.06
CA PHE A 35 1.91 1.07 33.77
C PHE A 35 2.05 2.23 32.78
N LEU A 36 3.13 3.03 32.88
CA LEU A 36 3.37 4.14 31.95
C LEU A 36 3.87 3.61 30.59
N SER A 37 4.69 2.55 30.58
CA SER A 37 5.21 1.98 29.34
C SER A 37 4.14 1.31 28.48
N GLU A 38 3.10 0.72 29.08
CA GLU A 38 2.00 0.09 28.34
C GLU A 38 1.03 1.11 27.71
N ILE A 39 0.89 2.30 28.32
CA ILE A 39 0.06 3.40 27.78
C ILE A 39 0.78 4.13 26.63
N GLU A 40 2.11 4.17 26.65
CA GLU A 40 2.93 4.82 25.61
C GLU A 40 3.28 3.91 24.42
N ASP A 41 3.06 2.59 24.50
CA ASP A 41 3.33 1.70 23.37
C ASP A 41 2.13 1.72 22.40
N ASP A 42 2.29 2.47 21.31
CA ASP A 42 1.38 2.40 20.17
C ASP A 42 1.34 0.97 19.63
N LEU A 43 0.13 0.42 19.48
CA LEU A 43 -0.07 -0.88 18.87
C LEU A 43 0.40 -0.85 17.41
N PHE A 44 0.87 -2.01 16.94
CA PHE A 44 1.19 -2.19 15.53
C PHE A 44 -0.01 -1.82 14.65
N ASN A 45 0.19 -0.87 13.73
CA ASN A 45 -0.84 -0.49 12.79
C ASN A 45 -0.97 -1.57 11.69
N PRO A 46 -2.12 -2.27 11.58
CA PRO A 46 -2.32 -3.29 10.55
C PRO A 46 -2.23 -2.74 9.12
N ASP A 47 -2.43 -1.44 8.92
CA ASP A 47 -2.30 -0.79 7.61
C ASP A 47 -0.91 -1.00 6.99
N TYR A 48 0.14 -1.14 7.80
CA TYR A 48 1.52 -1.26 7.31
C TYR A 48 1.80 -2.56 6.55
N VAL A 49 0.86 -3.51 6.55
CA VAL A 49 0.88 -4.72 5.73
C VAL A 49 -0.27 -4.79 4.72
N GLU A 50 -1.13 -3.77 4.69
CA GLU A 50 -2.21 -3.67 3.71
C GLU A 50 -1.70 -2.99 2.43
N VAL A 51 -1.98 -3.60 1.28
CA VAL A 51 -1.62 -3.05 -0.02
C VAL A 51 -2.57 -1.89 -0.36
N ASP A 52 -2.06 -0.66 -0.44
CA ASP A 52 -2.83 0.46 -0.98
C ASP A 52 -2.87 0.36 -2.51
N ARG A 53 -1.69 0.35 -3.15
CA ARG A 53 -1.56 0.40 -4.61
C ARG A 53 -0.32 -0.33 -5.11
N ILE A 54 -0.44 -0.95 -6.27
CA ILE A 54 0.71 -1.44 -7.05
C ILE A 54 1.15 -0.34 -8.03
N MET A 55 2.43 -0.02 -7.99
CA MET A 55 3.01 1.09 -8.77
C MET A 55 3.70 0.60 -10.05
N ASP A 56 4.35 -0.55 -10.00
CA ASP A 56 5.11 -1.11 -11.13
C ASP A 56 5.25 -2.64 -11.00
N PHE A 57 5.76 -3.30 -12.04
CA PHE A 57 6.09 -4.71 -12.03
C PHE A 57 7.42 -4.99 -12.75
N ALA A 58 8.14 -6.01 -12.28
CA ALA A 58 9.39 -6.46 -12.86
C ALA A 58 9.37 -7.98 -13.02
N ARG A 59 9.81 -8.46 -14.18
CA ARG A 59 9.97 -9.90 -14.45
C ARG A 59 11.44 -10.26 -14.36
N SER A 60 11.74 -11.30 -13.61
CA SER A 60 13.08 -11.86 -13.44
C SER A 60 13.02 -13.38 -13.56
N THR A 61 14.18 -14.02 -13.50
CA THR A 61 14.32 -15.47 -13.43
C THR A 61 14.93 -15.82 -12.07
N ASP A 62 14.43 -16.86 -11.41
CA ASP A 62 15.02 -17.33 -10.16
C ASP A 62 16.27 -18.20 -10.37
N ASP A 63 16.87 -18.67 -9.26
CA ASP A 63 18.05 -19.54 -9.28
C ASP A 63 17.82 -20.89 -9.96
N ARG A 64 16.55 -21.28 -10.21
CA ARG A 64 16.15 -22.52 -10.86
C ARG A 64 15.84 -22.33 -12.35
N GLY A 65 15.85 -21.09 -12.85
CA GLY A 65 15.50 -20.78 -14.23
C GLY A 65 14.01 -20.49 -14.45
N GLU A 66 13.20 -20.44 -13.39
CA GLU A 66 11.76 -20.22 -13.48
C GLU A 66 11.43 -18.72 -13.53
N PRO A 67 10.44 -18.30 -14.34
CA PRO A 67 10.04 -16.90 -14.42
C PRO A 67 9.34 -16.45 -13.13
N VAL A 68 9.82 -15.37 -12.54
CA VAL A 68 9.27 -14.76 -11.33
C VAL A 68 8.86 -13.33 -11.62
N THR A 69 7.69 -12.93 -11.11
CA THR A 69 7.21 -11.54 -11.21
C THR A 69 7.17 -10.91 -9.83
N HIS A 70 7.82 -9.75 -9.72
CA HIS A 70 7.75 -8.88 -8.56
C HIS A 70 6.90 -7.66 -8.90
N TYR A 71 6.19 -7.13 -7.91
CA TYR A 71 5.42 -5.91 -8.02
C TYR A 71 5.93 -4.90 -7.00
N LEU A 72 6.03 -3.63 -7.39
CA LEU A 72 6.36 -2.53 -6.49
C LEU A 72 5.09 -2.11 -5.75
N VAL A 73 5.05 -2.39 -4.45
CA VAL A 73 3.88 -2.22 -3.60
C VAL A 73 4.03 -0.96 -2.75
N LYS A 74 3.04 -0.06 -2.83
CA LYS A 74 2.82 1.00 -1.85
C LYS A 74 1.85 0.48 -0.78
N TRP A 75 2.26 0.60 0.48
CA TRP A 75 1.53 0.15 1.66
C TRP A 75 0.63 1.24 2.26
N CYS A 76 -0.49 0.85 2.86
CA CYS A 76 -1.37 1.79 3.57
C CYS A 76 -0.61 2.49 4.71
N SER A 77 -0.90 3.76 4.93
CA SER A 77 -0.31 4.59 6.00
C SER A 77 1.23 4.72 6.00
N LEU A 78 1.91 4.25 4.95
CA LEU A 78 3.35 4.42 4.73
C LEU A 78 3.64 5.33 3.52
N PRO A 79 4.75 6.09 3.56
CA PRO A 79 5.17 6.94 2.46
C PRO A 79 5.63 6.12 1.25
N TYR A 80 5.69 6.76 0.09
CA TYR A 80 6.17 6.11 -1.14
C TYR A 80 7.60 5.60 -1.04
N GLU A 81 8.45 6.23 -0.23
CA GLU A 81 9.84 5.85 0.01
C GLU A 81 9.97 4.46 0.67
N ASP A 82 8.94 4.03 1.39
CA ASP A 82 8.87 2.72 2.06
C ASP A 82 8.19 1.64 1.20
N SER A 83 7.97 1.92 -0.09
CA SER A 83 7.45 0.93 -1.04
C SER A 83 8.47 -0.19 -1.26
N THR A 84 8.01 -1.43 -1.38
CA THR A 84 8.91 -2.58 -1.57
C THR A 84 8.48 -3.46 -2.73
N TRP A 85 9.47 -4.15 -3.32
CA TRP A 85 9.22 -5.17 -4.34
C TRP A 85 8.80 -6.47 -3.67
N GLU A 86 7.58 -6.91 -3.96
CA GLU A 86 7.00 -8.13 -3.40
C GLU A 86 6.68 -9.14 -4.49
N LEU A 87 6.81 -10.43 -4.16
CA LEU A 87 6.43 -11.51 -5.05
C LEU A 87 4.92 -11.50 -5.29
N ARG A 88 4.50 -11.93 -6.49
CA ARG A 88 3.09 -12.12 -6.83
C ARG A 88 2.29 -12.87 -5.74
N GLN A 89 2.89 -13.91 -5.14
CA GLN A 89 2.23 -14.74 -4.12
C GLN A 89 1.98 -14.03 -2.79
N ASN A 90 2.66 -12.91 -2.54
CA ASN A 90 2.56 -12.12 -1.31
C ASN A 90 1.55 -10.97 -1.42
N ILE A 91 0.83 -10.88 -2.54
CA ILE A 91 -0.06 -9.76 -2.85
C ILE A 91 -1.44 -10.31 -3.17
N ASP A 92 -2.48 -9.64 -2.68
CA ASP A 92 -3.86 -9.99 -2.99
C ASP A 92 -4.13 -9.92 -4.49
N GLN A 93 -4.68 -11.00 -5.04
CA GLN A 93 -4.97 -11.15 -6.47
C GLN A 93 -5.87 -10.02 -7.00
N ALA A 94 -6.81 -9.52 -6.19
CA ALA A 94 -7.70 -8.41 -6.56
C ALA A 94 -6.94 -7.09 -6.83
N LYS A 95 -5.88 -6.80 -6.06
CA LYS A 95 -5.04 -5.60 -6.26
C LYS A 95 -4.21 -5.71 -7.54
N ILE A 96 -3.76 -6.93 -7.86
CA ILE A 96 -3.07 -7.22 -9.12
C ILE A 96 -4.00 -7.03 -10.31
N GLU A 97 -5.23 -7.54 -10.25
CA GLU A 97 -6.22 -7.37 -11.31
C GLU A 97 -6.59 -5.90 -11.53
N GLU A 98 -6.75 -5.12 -10.45
CA GLU A 98 -6.96 -3.67 -10.56
C GLU A 98 -5.80 -2.99 -11.29
N PHE A 99 -4.56 -3.32 -10.91
CA PHE A 99 -3.36 -2.78 -11.56
C PHE A 99 -3.26 -3.18 -13.04
N GLU A 100 -3.43 -4.46 -13.36
CA GLU A 100 -3.36 -4.96 -14.73
C GLU A 100 -4.46 -4.36 -15.61
N LYS A 101 -5.67 -4.14 -15.06
CA LYS A 101 -6.76 -3.44 -15.74
C LYS A 101 -6.47 -1.98 -15.99
N LEU A 102 -5.77 -1.31 -15.07
CA LEU A 102 -5.35 0.08 -15.27
C LEU A 102 -4.22 0.18 -16.31
N MET A 103 -3.28 -0.75 -16.30
CA MET A 103 -2.16 -0.83 -17.25
C MET A 103 -2.63 -1.16 -18.68
N SER A 104 -3.66 -1.99 -18.83
CA SER A 104 -4.22 -2.34 -20.15
C SER A 104 -5.11 -1.26 -20.75
N ARG A 105 -5.49 -0.25 -19.97
CA ARG A 105 -6.30 0.87 -20.45
C ARG A 105 -5.46 1.74 -21.38
N GLU A 106 -5.88 1.87 -22.63
CA GLU A 106 -5.26 2.81 -23.56
C GLU A 106 -5.41 4.24 -23.01
N PRO A 107 -4.31 5.02 -22.97
CA PRO A 107 -4.39 6.40 -22.53
C PRO A 107 -5.21 7.21 -23.54
N GLU A 108 -6.32 7.78 -23.06
CA GLU A 108 -7.11 8.72 -23.84
C GLU A 108 -6.33 10.05 -23.95
N THR A 109 -5.51 10.13 -24.99
CA THR A 109 -4.64 11.27 -25.29
C THR A 109 -5.32 12.28 -26.21
N GLU A 110 -6.44 11.91 -26.80
CA GLU A 110 -7.24 12.80 -27.63
C GLU A 110 -7.86 13.90 -26.78
N ARG A 111 -7.41 15.13 -27.04
CA ARG A 111 -8.00 16.31 -26.42
C ARG A 111 -9.34 16.58 -27.10
N VAL A 112 -10.43 16.21 -26.43
CA VAL A 112 -11.77 16.63 -26.84
C VAL A 112 -11.86 18.15 -26.66
N GLU A 113 -12.15 18.88 -27.73
CA GLU A 113 -12.40 20.31 -27.64
C GLU A 113 -13.59 20.57 -26.73
N ARG A 114 -13.39 21.48 -25.76
CA ARG A 114 -14.46 21.87 -24.85
C ARG A 114 -15.55 22.56 -25.68
N PRO A 115 -16.81 22.09 -25.65
CA PRO A 115 -17.88 22.74 -26.37
C PRO A 115 -18.10 24.19 -25.87
N PRO A 116 -18.57 25.10 -26.75
CA PRO A 116 -18.96 26.45 -26.36
C PRO A 116 -19.92 26.46 -25.16
N ALA A 117 -19.86 27.51 -24.34
CA ALA A 117 -20.69 27.63 -23.13
C ALA A 117 -22.19 27.54 -23.43
N ASP A 118 -22.62 28.05 -24.59
CA ASP A 118 -24.01 28.03 -25.03
C ASP A 118 -24.55 26.61 -25.30
N ASP A 119 -23.66 25.64 -25.54
CA ASP A 119 -24.01 24.23 -25.77
C ASP A 119 -24.02 23.39 -24.48
N TRP A 120 -23.72 24.00 -23.32
CA TRP A 120 -23.68 23.28 -22.04
C TRP A 120 -25.09 22.90 -21.60
N LYS A 121 -25.26 21.64 -21.20
CA LYS A 121 -26.54 21.09 -20.73
C LYS A 121 -26.43 20.68 -19.27
N LYS A 122 -27.46 21.01 -18.47
CA LYS A 122 -27.57 20.52 -17.09
C LYS A 122 -27.69 19.00 -17.08
N SER A 123 -27.00 18.34 -16.16
CA SER A 123 -27.16 16.91 -15.94
C SER A 123 -28.42 16.68 -15.10
N GLU A 124 -29.45 16.07 -15.69
CA GLU A 124 -30.73 15.81 -15.01
C GLU A 124 -30.64 14.70 -13.96
N SER A 125 -29.64 13.82 -14.05
CA SER A 125 -29.43 12.74 -13.10
C SER A 125 -27.97 12.43 -12.88
N SER A 126 -27.68 11.75 -11.78
CA SER A 126 -26.35 11.20 -11.54
C SER A 126 -26.12 9.99 -12.44
N ARG A 127 -24.98 9.98 -13.13
CA ARG A 127 -24.40 8.73 -13.64
C ARG A 127 -24.06 7.78 -12.50
N GLU A 128 -23.89 6.51 -12.83
CA GLU A 128 -23.34 5.51 -11.92
C GLU A 128 -21.82 5.61 -11.88
N TYR A 129 -21.29 5.81 -10.68
CA TYR A 129 -19.86 5.85 -10.38
C TYR A 129 -19.38 4.48 -9.91
N ARG A 130 -18.06 4.35 -9.71
CA ARG A 130 -17.45 3.14 -9.13
C ARG A 130 -18.20 2.73 -7.85
N ASN A 131 -18.37 1.43 -7.67
CA ASN A 131 -19.08 0.81 -6.55
C ASN A 131 -20.57 1.19 -6.48
N ASN A 132 -21.23 1.35 -7.63
CA ASN A 132 -22.65 1.70 -7.74
C ASN A 132 -23.02 3.01 -7.02
N ASN A 133 -22.04 3.91 -6.85
CA ASN A 133 -22.26 5.18 -6.20
C ASN A 133 -23.02 6.13 -7.13
N LYS A 134 -23.90 6.96 -6.55
CA LYS A 134 -24.65 8.02 -7.24
C LYS A 134 -24.56 9.31 -6.42
N LEU A 135 -24.48 10.45 -7.11
CA LEU A 135 -24.64 11.76 -6.49
C LEU A 135 -26.06 11.90 -5.96
N ARG A 136 -26.17 12.56 -4.80
CA ARG A 136 -27.45 13.00 -4.24
C ARG A 136 -27.96 14.22 -5.02
N GLU A 137 -29.26 14.46 -4.96
CA GLU A 137 -29.91 15.56 -5.71
C GLU A 137 -29.25 16.92 -5.45
N TYR A 138 -28.94 17.25 -4.19
CA TYR A 138 -28.28 18.52 -3.83
C TYR A 138 -26.82 18.64 -4.31
N GLN A 139 -26.19 17.56 -4.79
CA GLN A 139 -24.84 17.58 -5.36
C GLN A 139 -24.86 17.80 -6.89
N LEU A 140 -26.04 17.75 -7.51
CA LEU A 140 -26.27 17.95 -8.94
C LEU A 140 -26.69 19.40 -9.28
N GLU A 141 -26.95 20.22 -8.27
CA GLU A 141 -27.39 21.62 -8.41
C GLU A 141 -26.32 22.56 -8.96
#